data_AF-A0A0H5RDN6-F1
#
_entry.id   AF-A0A0H5RDN6-F1
#
_cell.length_a   1.000
_cell.length_b   1.000
_cell.length_c   1.000
_cell.angle_alpha   90.00
_cell.angle_beta   90.00
_cell.angle_gamma   90.00
#
_symmetry.space_group_name_H-M   'P 1'
#
loop_
_entity.id
_entity.type
_entity.pdbx_description
1 polymer ?
#
loop_
_entity_poly.entity_id
_entity_poly.type
_entity_poly.pdbx_seq_one_letter_code
_entity_poly.pdbx_strand_id
1 'polypeptide(L)'
;MLDPFSSGPSTGGNPVSDEGDNDAVLDPIVTEAITNERDRTMILQFESRIEAFIEDKSRVRLSFPPMSSYHRLILHKIAEYYRIDHPSQLLPDGKRQIVLLKQIYSRVPQVRICDMESGVSP
;
A
#
# COMPACT_ATOMS: atom_id res chain seq x y z
N MET A 1 -27.44 -22.86 20.87
CA MET A 1 -27.45 -21.80 19.85
C MET A 1 -26.09 -21.13 19.94
N LEU A 2 -25.21 -21.27 18.95
CA LEU A 2 -23.89 -20.62 18.90
C LEU A 2 -23.83 -19.78 17.62
N ASP A 3 -23.38 -18.54 17.74
CA ASP A 3 -23.42 -17.49 16.73
C ASP A 3 -22.25 -17.62 15.73
N PRO A 4 -22.50 -17.63 14.41
CA PRO A 4 -21.44 -17.79 13.39
C PRO A 4 -20.95 -16.44 12.84
N PHE A 5 -20.20 -15.66 13.63
CA PHE A 5 -19.36 -14.58 13.08
C PHE A 5 -17.97 -14.65 13.69
N SER A 6 -17.21 -15.65 13.23
CA SER A 6 -15.76 -15.61 13.27
C SER A 6 -15.28 -14.45 12.40
N SER A 7 -15.11 -13.28 13.01
CA SER A 7 -14.27 -12.23 12.44
C SER A 7 -12.83 -12.70 12.63
N GLY A 8 -12.33 -13.46 11.66
CA GLY A 8 -10.92 -13.82 11.61
C GLY A 8 -10.07 -12.53 11.63
N PRO A 9 -8.93 -12.52 12.34
CA PRO A 9 -7.97 -11.43 12.19
C PRO A 9 -7.59 -11.36 10.71
N SER A 10 -7.72 -10.17 10.12
CA SER A 10 -7.18 -9.92 8.78
C SER A 10 -5.72 -10.31 8.81
N THR A 11 -5.38 -11.24 7.94
CA THR A 11 -4.12 -11.97 7.79
C THR A 11 -2.89 -11.17 8.24
N GLY A 12 -2.56 -11.26 9.53
CA GLY A 12 -1.23 -10.99 10.05
C GLY A 12 -0.37 -12.21 9.73
N GLY A 13 0.11 -12.27 8.49
CA GLY A 13 0.93 -13.38 8.02
C GLY A 13 2.31 -13.36 8.66
N ASN A 14 2.48 -14.20 9.69
CA ASN A 14 3.69 -14.99 10.03
C ASN A 14 5.05 -14.28 10.27
N PRO A 15 6.00 -14.97 10.93
CA PRO A 15 6.96 -14.38 11.87
C PRO A 15 8.23 -13.84 11.21
N VAL A 16 8.87 -12.96 11.97
CA VAL A 16 10.26 -12.49 11.84
C VAL A 16 11.17 -13.44 11.05
N SER A 17 11.57 -12.99 9.86
CA SER A 17 12.79 -13.46 9.22
C SER A 17 13.80 -12.33 9.37
N ASP A 18 14.74 -12.59 10.27
CA ASP A 18 15.94 -11.81 10.54
C ASP A 18 16.88 -11.87 9.33
N GLU A 19 17.64 -10.78 9.15
CA GLU A 19 18.77 -10.61 8.22
C GLU A 19 18.49 -10.37 6.72
N GLY A 20 18.77 -9.12 6.32
CA GLY A 20 19.08 -8.74 4.95
C GLY A 20 18.41 -7.43 4.55
N ASP A 21 19.21 -6.37 4.53
CA ASP A 21 19.00 -5.19 3.68
C ASP A 21 18.72 -5.68 2.25
N ASN A 22 17.45 -5.86 1.92
CA ASN A 22 17.02 -6.33 0.62
C ASN A 22 15.99 -5.32 0.12
N ASP A 23 16.40 -4.62 -0.93
CA ASP A 23 15.58 -3.88 -1.88
C ASP A 23 14.13 -4.34 -1.76
N ALA A 24 13.24 -3.50 -1.22
CA ALA A 24 11.83 -3.83 -1.26
C ALA A 24 11.53 -4.12 -2.73
N VAL A 25 11.08 -5.32 -3.05
CA VAL A 25 10.76 -5.67 -4.44
C VAL A 25 9.33 -5.25 -4.68
N LEU A 26 9.10 -4.39 -5.67
CA LEU A 26 7.75 -3.98 -6.03
C LEU A 26 7.02 -5.18 -6.64
N ASP A 27 5.78 -5.41 -6.22
CA ASP A 27 4.99 -6.54 -6.72
C ASP A 27 4.80 -6.45 -8.25
N PRO A 28 4.89 -7.57 -8.99
CA PRO A 28 4.71 -7.57 -10.44
C PRO A 28 3.36 -6.98 -10.87
N ILE A 29 2.32 -7.06 -10.05
CA ILE A 29 1.03 -6.45 -10.40
C ILE A 29 1.13 -4.93 -10.53
N VAL A 30 1.90 -4.26 -9.68
CA VAL A 30 2.09 -2.81 -9.74
C VAL A 30 3.03 -2.46 -10.88
N THR A 31 4.07 -3.26 -11.07
CA THR A 31 5.04 -3.10 -12.16
C THR A 31 4.40 -3.30 -13.52
N GLU A 32 3.43 -4.21 -13.66
CA GLU A 32 2.66 -4.36 -14.89
C GLU A 32 1.66 -3.22 -15.06
N ALA A 33 0.93 -2.86 -14.00
CA ALA A 33 -0.07 -1.80 -14.02
C ALA A 33 0.54 -0.42 -14.35
N ILE A 34 1.78 -0.14 -13.97
CA ILE A 34 2.44 1.13 -14.33
C ILE A 34 2.73 1.26 -15.83
N THR A 35 2.78 0.15 -16.57
CA THR A 35 2.95 0.17 -18.03
C THR A 35 1.69 0.62 -18.76
N ASN A 36 0.53 0.54 -18.09
CA ASN A 36 -0.75 0.96 -18.64
C ASN A 36 -1.03 2.42 -18.26
N GLU A 37 -1.19 3.31 -19.25
CA GLU A 37 -1.41 4.75 -19.06
C GLU A 37 -2.51 5.10 -18.04
N ARG A 38 -3.61 4.32 -18.03
CA ARG A 38 -4.73 4.55 -17.11
C ARG A 38 -4.36 4.23 -15.67
N ASP A 39 -3.76 3.07 -15.46
CA ASP A 39 -3.38 2.59 -14.14
C ASP A 39 -2.17 3.35 -13.60
N ARG A 40 -1.20 3.67 -14.46
CA ARG A 40 -0.06 4.55 -14.21
C ARG A 40 -0.49 5.83 -13.51
N THR A 41 -1.47 6.54 -14.09
CA THR A 41 -1.96 7.81 -13.52
C THR A 41 -2.45 7.62 -12.08
N MET A 42 -3.12 6.51 -11.78
CA MET A 42 -3.58 6.21 -10.42
C MET A 42 -2.43 5.83 -9.48
N ILE A 43 -1.48 5.03 -9.96
CA ILE A 43 -0.30 4.60 -9.20
C ILE A 43 0.55 5.81 -8.79
N LEU A 44 0.82 6.72 -9.72
CA LEU A 44 1.57 7.96 -9.46
C LEU A 44 0.83 8.85 -8.43
N GLN A 45 -0.50 8.89 -8.47
CA GLN A 45 -1.28 9.60 -7.47
C GLN A 45 -1.18 8.94 -6.08
N PHE A 46 -1.17 7.61 -6.00
CA PHE A 46 -1.00 6.91 -4.72
C PHE A 46 0.39 7.14 -4.14
N GLU A 47 1.43 7.00 -4.96
CA GLU A 47 2.81 7.30 -4.59
C GLU A 47 2.94 8.71 -4.02
N SER A 48 2.52 9.73 -4.78
CA SER A 48 2.62 11.12 -4.33
C SER A 48 1.89 11.38 -3.01
N ARG A 49 0.72 10.76 -2.81
CA ARG A 49 -0.03 10.88 -1.54
C ARG A 49 0.67 10.18 -0.38
N ILE A 50 1.32 9.05 -0.65
CA ILE A 50 2.06 8.28 0.35
C ILE A 50 3.35 9.02 0.73
N GLU A 51 4.12 9.52 -0.24
CA GLU A 51 5.32 10.32 0.02
C GLU A 51 4.99 11.56 0.86
N ALA A 52 4.01 12.35 0.42
CA ALA A 52 3.56 13.52 1.17
C ALA A 52 3.07 13.15 2.57
N PHE A 53 2.45 11.98 2.73
CA PHE A 53 2.05 11.47 4.04
C PHE A 53 3.23 11.09 4.92
N ILE A 54 4.27 10.44 4.38
CA ILE A 54 5.50 10.09 5.12
C ILE A 54 6.24 11.36 5.54
N GLU A 55 6.40 12.32 4.63
CA GLU A 55 7.08 13.60 4.86
C GLU A 55 6.36 14.47 5.90
N ASP A 56 5.02 14.45 5.92
CA ASP A 56 4.23 15.22 6.87
C ASP A 56 4.24 14.59 8.27
N LYS A 57 5.12 15.07 9.14
CA LYS A 57 5.25 14.61 10.54
C LYS A 57 3.99 14.81 11.38
N SER A 58 3.08 15.71 11.01
CA SER A 58 1.84 15.95 11.77
C SER A 58 0.77 14.89 11.49
N ARG A 59 0.84 14.23 10.32
CA ARG A 59 -0.13 13.21 9.92
C ARG A 59 0.34 11.81 10.32
N VAL A 60 -0.49 11.17 11.14
CA VAL A 60 -0.30 9.78 11.58
C VAL A 60 -1.17 8.77 10.81
N ARG A 61 -2.22 9.27 10.14
CA ARG A 61 -3.20 8.47 9.42
C ARG A 61 -3.60 9.14 8.11
N LEU A 62 -3.68 8.34 7.03
CA LEU A 62 -4.22 8.75 5.74
C LEU A 62 -5.29 7.75 5.29
N SER A 63 -6.54 8.20 5.12
CA SER A 63 -7.63 7.36 4.61
C SER A 63 -7.85 7.59 3.11
N PHE A 64 -7.94 6.51 2.36
CA PHE A 64 -8.38 6.53 0.97
C PHE A 64 -9.90 6.33 0.90
N PRO A 65 -10.60 6.93 -0.07
CA PRO A 65 -12.02 6.68 -0.27
C PRO A 65 -12.28 5.19 -0.59
N PRO A 66 -13.55 4.72 -0.56
CA PRO A 66 -13.87 3.38 -1.03
C PRO A 66 -13.42 3.18 -2.48
N MET A 67 -12.61 2.16 -2.71
CA MET A 67 -12.05 1.83 -4.02
C MET A 67 -12.45 0.41 -4.46
N SER A 68 -12.31 0.14 -5.76
CA SER A 68 -12.51 -1.20 -6.32
C SER A 68 -11.50 -2.19 -5.73
N SER A 69 -11.81 -3.50 -5.78
CA SER A 69 -10.90 -4.54 -5.31
C SER A 69 -9.52 -4.48 -5.98
N TYR A 70 -9.46 -4.15 -7.27
CA TYR A 70 -8.21 -4.00 -8.02
C TYR A 70 -7.37 -2.83 -7.51
N HIS A 71 -7.96 -1.65 -7.33
CA HIS A 71 -7.25 -0.48 -6.81
C HIS A 71 -6.77 -0.71 -5.37
N ARG A 72 -7.57 -1.40 -4.56
CA ARG A 72 -7.17 -1.80 -3.21
C ARG A 72 -5.96 -2.73 -3.25
N LEU A 73 -5.95 -3.71 -4.16
CA LEU A 73 -4.83 -4.63 -4.32
C LEU A 73 -3.54 -3.86 -4.67
N ILE A 74 -3.60 -2.96 -5.65
CA ILE A 74 -2.45 -2.09 -5.99
C ILE A 74 -1.99 -1.28 -4.78
N LEU A 75 -2.91 -0.60 -4.09
CA LEU A 75 -2.55 0.22 -2.93
C LEU A 75 -1.95 -0.62 -1.79
N HIS A 76 -2.42 -1.86 -1.58
CA HIS A 76 -1.83 -2.79 -0.64
C HIS A 76 -0.36 -3.09 -0.98
N LYS A 77 -0.06 -3.38 -2.25
CA LYS A 77 1.30 -3.65 -2.73
C LYS A 77 2.22 -2.44 -2.64
N ILE A 78 1.71 -1.25 -2.96
CA ILE A 78 2.46 -0.01 -2.78
C ILE A 78 2.71 0.24 -1.29
N ALA A 79 1.71 0.14 -0.42
CA ALA A 79 1.90 0.37 1.01
C ALA A 79 2.88 -0.63 1.63
N GLU A 80 2.86 -1.89 1.18
CA GLU A 80 3.84 -2.92 1.54
C GLU A 80 5.27 -2.53 1.10
N TYR A 81 5.43 -2.02 -0.11
CA TYR A 81 6.70 -1.50 -0.64
C TYR A 81 7.26 -0.33 0.21
N TYR A 82 6.39 0.59 0.63
CA TYR A 82 6.73 1.74 1.48
C TYR A 82 6.83 1.40 2.98
N ARG A 83 6.63 0.13 3.37
CA ARG A 83 6.62 -0.34 4.77
C ARG A 83 5.65 0.46 5.65
N ILE A 84 4.42 0.64 5.16
CA ILE A 84 3.33 1.33 5.84
C ILE A 84 2.21 0.34 6.15
N ASP A 85 1.67 0.43 7.36
CA ASP A 85 0.50 -0.36 7.74
C ASP A 85 -0.75 0.11 7.00
N HIS A 86 -1.53 -0.84 6.47
CA HIS A 86 -2.59 -0.55 5.53
C HIS A 86 -3.92 -1.31 5.82
N PRO A 87 -4.50 -1.17 7.04
CA PRO A 87 -5.73 -1.86 7.37
C PRO A 87 -6.91 -1.52 6.44
N SER A 88 -7.68 -2.56 6.08
CA SER A 88 -8.99 -2.40 5.45
C SER A 88 -10.04 -2.15 6.53
N GLN A 89 -10.68 -0.99 6.49
CA GLN A 89 -11.75 -0.62 7.41
C GLN A 89 -13.12 -0.77 6.74
N LEU A 90 -14.07 -1.40 7.43
CA LEU A 90 -15.49 -1.42 7.03
C LEU A 90 -16.16 -0.13 7.52
N LEU A 91 -16.78 0.60 6.60
CA LEU A 91 -17.56 1.79 6.89
C LEU A 91 -19.00 1.44 7.29
N PRO A 92 -19.70 2.34 8.00
CA PRO A 92 -21.10 2.12 8.39
C PRO A 92 -22.06 1.88 7.21
N ASP A 93 -21.73 2.37 6.01
CA ASP A 93 -22.50 2.16 4.79
C ASP A 93 -22.22 0.80 4.11
N GLY A 94 -21.43 -0.06 4.76
CA GLY A 94 -21.05 -1.38 4.27
C GLY A 94 -19.88 -1.38 3.27
N LYS A 95 -19.35 -0.21 2.89
CA LYS A 95 -18.20 -0.14 1.98
C LYS A 95 -16.89 -0.35 2.71
N ARG A 96 -15.87 -0.79 1.96
CA ARG A 96 -14.51 -0.96 2.48
C ARG A 96 -13.62 0.18 2.02
N GLN A 97 -12.85 0.73 2.95
CA GLN A 97 -11.82 1.72 2.67
C GLN A 97 -10.45 1.22 3.14
N ILE A 98 -9.38 1.75 2.54
CA ILE A 98 -8.02 1.49 3.00
C ILE A 98 -7.55 2.69 3.81
N VAL A 99 -6.95 2.40 4.96
CA VAL A 99 -6.34 3.41 5.82
C VAL A 99 -4.86 3.09 5.92
N LEU A 100 -4.02 4.08 5.65
CA LEU A 100 -2.59 4.01 5.88
C LEU A 100 -2.26 4.59 7.25
N LEU A 101 -1.45 3.87 8.02
CA LEU A 101 -0.97 4.25 9.34
C LEU A 101 0.55 4.37 9.30
N LYS A 102 1.06 5.54 9.68
CA LYS A 102 2.49 5.79 9.71
C LYS A 102 3.11 5.00 10.87
N GLN A 103 4.18 4.28 10.58
CA GLN A 103 4.96 3.53 11.55
C GLN A 103 6.36 4.11 11.69
N ILE A 104 7.06 3.77 12.79
CA ILE A 104 8.44 4.23 13.02
C ILE A 104 9.43 3.75 11.94
N TYR A 105 9.09 2.65 11.26
CA TYR A 105 9.87 2.05 10.18
C TYR A 105 9.39 2.46 8.79
N SER A 106 8.32 3.27 8.69
CA SER A 106 7.83 3.76 7.42
C SER A 106 8.84 4.71 6.79
N ARG A 107 9.26 4.42 5.55
CA ARG A 107 10.27 5.19 4.84
C ARG A 107 9.98 5.19 3.34
N VAL A 108 10.44 6.25 2.66
CA VAL A 108 10.44 6.27 1.20
C VAL A 108 11.51 5.29 0.71
N PRO A 109 11.17 4.38 -0.23
CA PRO A 109 12.11 3.43 -0.83
C PRO A 109 13.18 4.14 -1.67
N GLN A 110 14.30 3.46 -1.93
CA GLN A 110 15.40 4.05 -2.74
C GLN A 110 14.98 4.25 -4.19
N VAL A 111 14.27 3.28 -4.76
CA VAL A 111 13.68 3.37 -6.10
C VAL A 111 12.23 3.77 -5.97
N ARG A 112 11.83 4.84 -6.66
CA ARG A 112 10.43 5.27 -6.69
C ARG A 112 9.68 4.55 -7.80
N ILE A 113 8.38 4.38 -7.63
CA ILE A 113 7.53 3.73 -8.62
C ILE A 113 7.53 4.54 -9.92
N CYS A 114 7.50 5.88 -9.85
CA CYS A 114 7.66 6.74 -11.02
C CYS A 114 8.99 6.57 -11.77
N ASP A 115 10.07 6.16 -11.10
CA ASP A 115 11.38 5.95 -11.72
C ASP A 115 11.40 4.64 -12.53
N MET A 116 10.73 3.60 -12.01
CA MET A 116 10.57 2.31 -12.68
C MET A 116 9.81 2.41 -14.01
N GLU A 117 8.89 3.38 -14.10
CA GLU A 117 8.14 3.67 -15.31
C GLU A 117 9.02 4.09 -16.49
N SER A 118 10.09 4.83 -16.21
CA SER A 118 10.87 5.46 -17.27
C SER A 118 11.76 4.49 -18.03
N GLY A 119 11.88 3.22 -17.57
CA GLY A 119 12.61 2.18 -18.29
C GLY A 119 14.04 2.59 -18.69
N VAL A 120 14.65 3.55 -17.98
CA VAL A 120 16.05 3.89 -18.21
C VAL A 120 16.88 2.87 -17.44
N SER A 121 17.05 1.71 -18.06
CA SER A 121 18.28 0.96 -17.83
C SER A 121 19.46 1.89 -18.15
N PRO A 122 20.48 2.00 -17.29
CA PRO A 122 21.71 2.71 -17.62
C PRO A 122 22.42 2.10 -18.84
#